data_AF-A0A482V6K1-F1
#
_entry.id   AF-A0A482V6K1-F1
#
_cell.length_a   1.000
_cell.length_b   1.000
_cell.length_c   1.000
_cell.angle_alpha   90.00
_cell.angle_beta   90.00
_cell.angle_gamma   90.00
#
_symmetry.space_group_name_H-M   'P 1'
#
loop_
_entity.id
_entity.type
_entity.pdbx_description
1 polymer ?
#
loop_
_entity_poly.entity_id
_entity_poly.type
_entity_poly.pdbx_seq_one_letter_code
_entity_poly.pdbx_strand_id
1 'polypeptide(L)'
;MQEKWYRAARCTMDSTNKTEYTIVGPKHENEMCNFYIMYYVEQGTPLDVKYCISEGPPYFYWRNEENNLNNIPDEEASSLN
;
A
#
# COMPACT_ATOMS: atom_id res chain seq x y z
N MET A 1 19.17 -0.47 18.87
CA MET A 1 17.91 0.27 18.65
C MET A 1 17.73 0.37 17.15
N GLN A 2 16.68 -0.21 16.58
CA GLN A 2 16.40 -0.07 15.15
C GLN A 2 15.54 1.17 14.95
N GLU A 3 16.00 2.10 14.13
CA GLU A 3 15.21 3.26 13.74
C GLU A 3 13.91 2.79 13.07
N LYS A 4 12.77 3.33 13.53
CA LYS A 4 11.46 2.89 13.07
C LYS A 4 11.03 3.74 11.86
N TRP A 5 11.39 3.24 10.68
CA TRP A 5 10.95 3.81 9.41
C TRP A 5 9.67 3.13 8.93
N TYR A 6 8.68 3.92 8.50
CA TYR A 6 7.43 3.40 7.94
C TYR A 6 7.55 3.22 6.44
N ARG A 7 7.00 2.13 5.92
CA ARG A 7 6.85 1.87 4.48
C ARG A 7 5.36 1.88 4.17
N ALA A 8 4.95 2.72 3.24
CA ALA A 8 3.58 2.84 2.77
C ALA A 8 3.56 2.86 1.24
N ALA A 9 2.51 2.29 0.66
CA ALA A 9 2.25 2.32 -0.78
C ALA A 9 0.75 2.57 -1.00
N ARG A 10 0.41 3.25 -2.10
CA ARG A 10 -0.96 3.53 -2.53
C ARG A 10 -1.13 3.10 -3.97
N CYS A 11 -2.24 2.42 -4.24
CA CYS A 11 -2.72 2.20 -5.60
C CYS A 11 -4.02 2.96 -5.78
N THR A 12 -4.12 3.67 -6.89
CA THR A 12 -5.37 4.31 -7.33
C THR A 12 -5.95 3.45 -8.43
N MET A 13 -7.23 3.12 -8.31
CA MET A 13 -7.89 2.16 -9.19
C MET A 13 -9.12 2.82 -9.81
N ASP A 14 -9.35 2.60 -11.11
CA ASP A 14 -10.56 3.04 -11.80
C ASP A 14 -11.56 1.86 -11.89
N SER A 15 -12.73 2.06 -11.30
CA SER A 15 -13.84 1.10 -11.33
C SER A 15 -15.05 1.62 -12.11
N THR A 16 -14.94 2.73 -12.84
CA THR A 16 -16.06 3.37 -13.56
C THR A 16 -16.73 2.45 -14.59
N ASN A 17 -15.98 1.51 -15.16
CA ASN A 17 -16.48 0.52 -16.12
C ASN A 17 -16.85 -0.85 -15.50
N LYS A 18 -16.85 -0.97 -14.16
CA LYS A 18 -17.23 -2.19 -13.45
C LYS A 18 -18.69 -2.12 -13.01
N THR A 19 -19.44 -3.19 -13.25
CA THR A 19 -20.85 -3.30 -12.81
C THR A 19 -21.00 -3.98 -11.45
N GLU A 20 -19.96 -4.66 -10.98
CA GLU A 20 -19.92 -5.37 -9.70
C GLU A 20 -18.75 -4.87 -8.83
N TYR A 21 -18.82 -5.15 -7.53
CA TYR A 21 -17.74 -4.82 -6.60
C TYR A 21 -16.48 -5.61 -6.91
N THR A 22 -15.41 -4.89 -7.24
CA THR A 22 -14.06 -5.47 -7.36
C THR A 22 -13.45 -5.61 -5.96
N ILE A 23 -12.93 -6.79 -5.64
CA ILE A 23 -12.23 -7.08 -4.39
C ILE A 23 -10.74 -7.36 -4.64
N VAL A 24 -9.93 -7.34 -3.59
CA VAL A 24 -8.55 -7.82 -3.65
C VAL A 24 -8.56 -9.35 -3.69
N GLY A 25 -7.86 -9.94 -4.65
CA GLY A 25 -7.84 -11.41 -4.77
C GLY A 25 -7.05 -11.95 -5.96
N PRO A 26 -6.91 -13.28 -6.06
CA PRO A 26 -6.07 -13.95 -7.06
C PRO A 26 -6.73 -14.14 -8.43
N LYS A 27 -8.02 -13.86 -8.58
CA LYS A 27 -8.75 -14.08 -9.84
C LYS A 27 -8.59 -12.90 -10.80
N HIS A 28 -8.81 -13.16 -12.09
CA HIS A 28 -8.78 -12.13 -13.14
C HIS A 28 -9.81 -10.99 -12.95
N GLU A 29 -10.93 -11.28 -12.27
CA GLU A 29 -12.00 -10.32 -11.97
C GLU A 29 -11.71 -9.49 -10.71
N ASN A 30 -10.67 -9.87 -9.95
CA ASN A 30 -10.20 -9.17 -8.77
C ASN A 30 -9.07 -8.23 -9.15
N GLU A 31 -8.70 -7.36 -8.21
CA GLU A 31 -7.55 -6.48 -8.35
C GLU A 31 -6.45 -6.81 -7.36
N MET A 32 -5.25 -6.32 -7.64
CA MET A 32 -4.09 -6.45 -6.77
C MET A 32 -3.37 -5.12 -6.62
N CYS A 33 -3.02 -4.75 -5.39
CA CYS A 33 -2.13 -3.65 -5.11
C CYS A 33 -0.84 -4.18 -4.46
N ASN A 34 0.13 -4.53 -5.30
CA ASN A 34 1.43 -5.05 -4.86
C ASN A 34 2.55 -4.08 -5.24
N PHE A 35 3.35 -3.69 -4.25
CA PHE A 35 4.53 -2.86 -4.46
C PHE A 35 5.79 -3.64 -4.08
N TYR A 36 6.58 -4.03 -5.09
CA TYR A 36 7.80 -4.81 -4.90
C TYR A 36 9.01 -3.87 -4.83
N ILE A 37 9.70 -3.88 -3.68
CA ILE A 37 10.92 -3.10 -3.47
C ILE A 37 12.11 -4.05 -3.62
N MET A 38 12.89 -3.84 -4.68
CA MET A 38 14.20 -4.48 -4.82
C MET A 38 15.23 -3.61 -4.10
N TYR A 39 16.01 -4.19 -3.20
CA TYR A 39 17.05 -3.50 -2.44
C TYR A 39 18.26 -4.40 -2.22
N TYR A 40 19.37 -3.80 -1.82
CA TYR A 40 20.56 -4.49 -1.32
C TYR A 40 21.05 -3.79 -0.06
N VAL A 41 21.91 -4.47 0.70
CA VAL A 41 22.55 -3.92 1.90
C VAL A 41 24.05 -4.08 1.75
N GLU A 42 24.80 -2.98 1.86
CA GLU A 42 26.26 -2.99 1.72
C GLU A 42 26.93 -3.59 2.98
N GLN A 43 26.44 -3.23 4.17
CA GLN A 43 26.91 -3.76 5.46
C GLN A 43 25.74 -3.89 6.43
N GLY A 44 25.72 -4.95 7.25
CA GLY A 44 24.67 -5.22 8.24
C GLY A 44 23.71 -6.33 7.81
N THR A 45 22.55 -6.41 8.46
CA THR A 45 21.53 -7.45 8.22
C THR A 45 20.44 -6.93 7.28
N PRO A 46 20.00 -7.73 6.28
CA PRO A 46 18.82 -7.40 5.47
C PRO A 46 17.57 -7.12 6.30
N LEU A 47 16.57 -6.45 5.69
CA LEU A 47 15.25 -6.26 6.30
C LEU A 47 14.66 -7.59 6.76
N ASP A 48 14.27 -7.64 8.03
CA ASP A 48 13.61 -8.80 8.64
C ASP A 48 12.16 -8.92 8.16
N VAL A 49 11.45 -7.78 8.09
CA VAL A 49 10.08 -7.70 7.56
C VAL A 49 10.09 -7.59 6.04
N LYS A 50 9.90 -8.74 5.39
CA LYS A 50 9.86 -8.86 3.91
C LYS A 50 8.50 -8.53 3.30
N TYR A 51 7.43 -8.63 4.07
CA TYR A 51 6.06 -8.41 3.61
C TYR A 51 5.39 -7.36 4.48
N CYS A 52 4.75 -6.39 3.84
CA CYS A 52 3.88 -5.41 4.48
C CYS A 52 2.52 -5.53 3.80
N ILE A 53 1.50 -5.91 4.57
CA ILE A 53 0.14 -6.14 4.07
C ILE A 53 -0.80 -5.34 4.97
N SER A 54 -1.84 -4.76 4.38
CA SER A 54 -2.92 -4.09 5.10
C SER A 54 -4.25 -4.53 4.51
N GLU A 55 -5.31 -4.52 5.33
CA GLU A 55 -6.68 -4.81 4.89
C GLU A 55 -7.20 -3.80 3.84
N GLY A 56 -6.58 -2.61 3.76
CA GLY A 56 -7.04 -1.53 2.89
C GLY A 56 -8.44 -1.04 3.26
N PRO A 57 -9.06 -0.19 2.41
CA PRO A 57 -10.44 0.25 2.61
C PRO A 57 -11.45 -0.91 2.53
N PRO A 58 -12.55 -0.89 3.30
CA PRO A 58 -12.97 0.17 4.22
C PRO A 58 -12.36 0.05 5.64
N TYR A 59 -11.50 -0.94 5.89
CA TYR A 59 -11.03 -1.26 7.24
C TYR A 59 -9.78 -0.48 7.66
N PHE A 60 -9.04 0.08 6.70
CA PHE A 60 -7.79 0.79 6.93
C PHE A 60 -7.72 2.10 6.15
N TYR A 61 -7.43 3.19 6.87
CA TYR A 61 -7.14 4.51 6.32
C TYR A 61 -5.88 5.08 6.98
N TRP A 62 -5.04 5.74 6.19
CA TRP A 62 -3.78 6.32 6.66
C TRP A 62 -3.94 7.40 7.73
N ARG A 63 -5.02 8.20 7.62
CA ARG A 63 -5.32 9.31 8.52
C ARG A 63 -5.90 8.87 9.88
N ASN A 64 -6.11 7.58 10.10
CA ASN A 64 -6.55 7.10 11.41
C ASN A 64 -5.48 7.44 12.46
N GLU A 65 -5.92 7.90 13.63
CA GLU A 65 -5.02 8.34 14.72
C GLU A 65 -4.01 7.23 15.12
N GLU A 66 -4.43 5.98 15.03
CA GLU A 66 -3.60 4.79 15.33
C GLU A 66 -2.45 4.58 14.32
N ASN A 67 -2.62 5.01 13.07
CA ASN A 67 -1.66 4.78 11.98
C ASN A 67 -0.66 5.92 11.83
N ASN A 68 -1.06 7.16 12.16
CA ASN A 68 -0.24 8.37 12.13
C ASN A 68 0.52 8.60 10.79
N LEU A 69 -0.07 8.20 9.66
CA LEU A 69 0.47 8.41 8.31
C LEU A 69 -0.16 9.64 7.66
N ASN A 70 -0.04 10.79 8.33
CA ASN A 70 -0.80 12.01 8.00
C ASN A 70 -0.13 12.91 6.94
N ASN A 71 1.11 12.64 6.57
CA ASN A 71 1.92 13.49 5.68
C ASN A 71 2.09 12.91 4.25
N ILE A 72 1.14 12.09 3.79
CA ILE A 72 1.21 11.55 2.43
C ILE A 72 0.42 12.48 1.48
N PRO A 73 0.99 12.90 0.34
CA PRO A 73 0.30 13.72 -0.65
C PRO A 73 -1.00 13.04 -1.08
N ASP A 74 -2.12 13.77 -1.03
CA ASP A 74 -3.41 13.19 -1.34
C ASP A 74 -3.66 13.21 -2.85
N GLU A 75 -3.57 14.36 -3.51
CA GLU A 75 -3.94 14.48 -4.93
C GLU A 75 -2.96 13.76 -5.86
N GLU A 76 -1.66 14.01 -5.73
CA GLU A 76 -0.64 13.42 -6.61
C GLU A 76 -0.53 11.90 -6.44
N ALA A 77 -0.89 11.37 -5.27
CA ALA A 77 -0.92 9.93 -5.02
C ALA A 77 -2.27 9.29 -5.36
N SER A 78 -3.29 10.08 -5.70
CA SER A 78 -4.68 9.62 -5.95
C SER A 78 -5.20 9.88 -7.36
N SER A 79 -4.41 10.49 -8.24
CA SER A 79 -4.86 10.76 -9.60
C SER A 79 -4.43 9.66 -10.57
N LEU A 80 -5.33 9.32 -11.49
CA LEU A 80 -5.04 8.57 -12.71
C LEU A 80 -5.02 9.61 -13.83
N ASN A 81 -3.88 10.26 -14.02
CA ASN A 81 -3.72 11.25 -15.10
C ASN A 81 -3.82 10.60 -16.48
#